data_AF-G5IF55-F1
#
_entry.id   AF-G5IF55-F1
#
_cell.length_a   1.000
_cell.length_b   1.000
_cell.length_c   1.000
_cell.angle_alpha   90.00
_cell.angle_beta   90.00
_cell.angle_gamma   90.00
#
_symmetry.space_group_name_H-M   'P 1'
#
loop_
_entity.id
_entity.type
_entity.pdbx_description
1 polymer ?
#
loop_
_entity_poly.entity_id
_entity_poly.type
_entity_poly.pdbx_seq_one_letter_code
_entity_poly.pdbx_strand_id
1 'polypeptide(L)'
;MSDRIFDLVLALIPVIGAVVTYFVVPYLKAAVGNAKLEQYREWAGLAVKCAEMVWRETGHGGDKRDYVAGFLNRMFNSKKEMLSEEQIQVLIEAAVQELQRETDSRLENGRKVPDDGK
;
A
#
# COMPACT_ATOMS: atom_id res chain seq x y z
N MET A 1 8.53 18.30 -55.03
CA MET A 1 9.13 17.05 -54.48
C MET A 1 9.52 17.25 -53.02
N SER A 2 10.01 18.44 -52.65
CA SER A 2 10.31 18.88 -51.28
C SER A 2 9.10 18.92 -50.34
N ASP A 3 7.94 19.39 -50.82
CA ASP A 3 6.74 19.54 -49.98
C ASP A 3 6.24 18.20 -49.43
N ARG A 4 6.36 17.11 -50.20
CA ARG A 4 5.98 15.76 -49.76
C ARG A 4 6.87 15.22 -48.65
N ILE A 5 8.15 15.57 -48.66
CA ILE A 5 9.10 15.18 -47.61
C ILE A 5 8.83 15.99 -46.34
N PHE A 6 8.53 17.28 -46.49
CA PHE A 6 8.16 18.15 -45.37
C PHE A 6 6.86 17.68 -44.69
N ASP A 7 5.82 17.36 -45.47
CA ASP A 7 4.57 16.78 -44.96
C ASP A 7 4.79 15.46 -44.21
N LEU A 8 5.70 14.61 -44.70
CA LEU A 8 6.01 13.32 -44.10
C LEU A 8 6.76 13.47 -42.76
N VAL A 9 7.67 14.44 -42.66
CA VAL A 9 8.35 14.77 -41.40
C VAL A 9 7.36 15.37 -40.39
N LEU A 10 6.47 16.25 -40.83
CA LEU A 10 5.43 16.83 -39.97
C LEU A 10 4.48 15.75 -39.43
N ALA A 11 4.13 14.76 -40.25
CA ALA A 11 3.31 13.62 -39.86
C ALA A 11 4.02 12.65 -38.89
N LEU A 12 5.36 12.59 -38.90
CA LEU A 12 6.15 11.73 -38.02
C LEU A 12 6.19 12.24 -36.57
N ILE A 13 6.14 13.56 -36.35
CA ILE A 13 6.19 14.16 -35.01
C ILE A 13 5.07 13.64 -34.08
N PRO A 14 3.77 13.67 -34.47
CA PRO A 14 2.71 13.13 -33.63
C PRO A 14 2.80 11.61 -33.48
N VAL A 15 3.34 10.89 -34.47
CA VAL A 15 3.55 9.43 -34.37
C VAL A 15 4.59 9.11 -33.29
N ILE A 16 5.73 9.80 -33.29
CA ILE A 16 6.76 9.64 -32.26
C ILE A 16 6.20 10.07 -30.89
N GLY A 17 5.49 11.19 -30.82
CA GLY A 17 4.84 11.65 -29.60
C GLY A 17 3.84 10.63 -29.04
N ALA A 18 3.05 9.99 -29.91
CA ALA A 18 2.11 8.94 -29.52
C ALA A 18 2.84 7.70 -29.00
N VAL A 19 3.91 7.27 -29.65
CA VAL A 19 4.73 6.13 -29.20
C VAL A 19 5.33 6.41 -27.82
N VAL A 20 5.96 7.58 -27.63
CA VAL A 20 6.53 7.96 -26.33
C VAL A 20 5.44 8.01 -25.25
N THR A 21 4.31 8.67 -25.54
CA THR A 21 3.20 8.77 -24.59
C THR A 21 2.64 7.39 -24.22
N TYR A 22 2.54 6.48 -25.18
CA TYR A 22 2.07 5.12 -24.97
C TYR A 22 2.97 4.32 -24.02
N PHE A 23 4.27 4.59 -23.97
CA PHE A 23 5.18 3.93 -23.02
C PHE A 23 5.29 4.68 -21.68
N VAL A 24 5.34 6.01 -21.69
CA VAL A 24 5.55 6.81 -20.47
C VAL A 24 4.31 6.80 -19.57
N VAL A 25 3.10 6.93 -20.13
CA VAL A 25 1.86 6.96 -19.33
C VAL A 25 1.62 5.67 -18.52
N PRO A 26 1.70 4.45 -19.08
CA PRO A 26 1.53 3.23 -18.29
C PRO A 26 2.65 3.06 -17.27
N TYR A 27 3.88 3.45 -17.59
CA TYR A 27 5.00 3.40 -16.64
C TYR A 27 4.73 4.28 -15.40
N LEU A 28 4.30 5.52 -15.61
CA LEU A 28 3.91 6.41 -14.51
C LEU A 28 2.71 5.87 -13.73
N LYS A 29 1.69 5.33 -14.41
CA LYS A 29 0.55 4.70 -13.74
C LYS A 29 0.97 3.52 -12.85
N ALA A 30 1.89 2.67 -13.30
CA ALA A 30 2.40 1.55 -12.52
C ALA A 30 3.16 2.03 -11.28
N ALA A 31 4.04 3.03 -11.43
CA ALA A 31 4.77 3.62 -10.30
C ALA A 31 3.82 4.22 -9.24
N VAL A 32 2.80 4.96 -9.67
CA VAL A 32 1.78 5.52 -8.78
C VAL A 32 0.93 4.43 -8.13
N GLY A 33 0.62 3.34 -8.84
CA GLY A 33 -0.11 2.19 -8.28
C GLY A 33 0.64 1.53 -7.11
N ASN A 34 1.94 1.31 -7.27
CA ASN A 34 2.78 0.74 -6.20
C ASN A 34 2.84 1.65 -4.97
N ALA A 35 3.06 2.96 -5.18
CA ALA A 35 3.10 3.93 -4.09
C ALA A 35 1.77 4.01 -3.31
N LYS A 36 0.63 3.90 -4.00
CA LYS A 36 -0.69 3.86 -3.34
C LYS A 36 -0.87 2.61 -2.49
N LEU A 37 -0.44 1.45 -2.99
CA LEU A 37 -0.53 0.19 -2.25
C LEU A 37 0.33 0.23 -0.98
N GLU A 38 1.52 0.79 -1.07
CA GLU A 38 2.41 1.01 0.07
C GLU A 38 1.76 1.92 1.11
N GLN A 39 1.20 3.05 0.68
CA GLN A 39 0.43 3.94 1.56
C GLN A 39 -0.72 3.20 2.27
N TYR A 40 -1.48 2.36 1.55
CA TYR A 40 -2.56 1.58 2.18
C TYR A 40 -2.06 0.62 3.25
N ARG A 41 -0.92 -0.04 3.01
CA ARG A 41 -0.29 -0.95 3.99
C ARG A 41 0.20 -0.20 5.22
N GLU A 42 0.83 0.96 5.04
CA GLU A 42 1.32 1.78 6.16
C GLU A 42 0.18 2.21 7.08
N TRP A 43 -0.92 2.73 6.51
CA TRP A 43 -2.08 3.14 7.29
C TRP A 43 -2.79 1.97 7.96
N ALA A 44 -2.88 0.81 7.30
CA ALA A 44 -3.40 -0.41 7.90
C ALA A 44 -2.53 -0.85 9.09
N GLY A 45 -1.20 -0.85 8.94
CA GLY A 45 -0.24 -1.17 10.00
C GLY A 45 -0.35 -0.23 11.21
N LEU A 46 -0.42 1.08 10.97
CA LEU A 46 -0.63 2.08 12.02
C LEU A 46 -1.96 1.87 12.74
N ALA A 47 -3.04 1.63 12.00
CA ALA A 47 -4.36 1.41 12.57
C ALA A 47 -4.42 0.14 13.43
N VAL A 48 -3.80 -0.96 12.99
CA VAL A 48 -3.69 -2.21 13.77
C VAL A 48 -2.86 -1.97 15.04
N LYS A 49 -1.70 -1.30 14.94
CA LYS A 49 -0.88 -0.94 16.10
C LYS A 49 -1.65 -0.08 17.11
N CYS A 50 -2.43 0.88 16.63
CA CYS A 50 -3.34 1.69 17.46
C CYS A 50 -4.43 0.84 18.11
N ALA A 51 -5.08 -0.06 17.36
CA ALA A 51 -6.12 -0.93 17.90
C ALA A 51 -5.58 -1.85 19.02
N GLU A 52 -4.37 -2.39 18.85
CA GLU A 52 -3.70 -3.18 19.90
C GLU A 52 -3.37 -2.35 21.14
N MET A 53 -3.06 -1.06 20.99
CA MET A 53 -2.84 -0.15 22.13
C MET A 53 -4.12 0.22 22.86
N VAL A 54 -5.22 0.44 22.13
CA VAL A 54 -6.54 0.80 22.70
C VAL A 54 -7.13 -0.39 23.46
N TRP A 55 -7.05 -1.59 22.89
CA TRP A 55 -7.57 -2.83 23.50
C TRP A 55 -6.43 -3.73 23.95
N ARG A 56 -6.01 -3.52 25.22
CA ARG A 56 -4.95 -4.30 25.88
C ARG A 56 -5.42 -5.67 26.38
N GLU A 57 -6.73 -5.86 26.50
CA GLU A 57 -7.34 -7.09 26.99
C GLU A 57 -7.53 -8.12 25.87
N THR A 58 -7.41 -9.40 26.22
CA THR A 58 -7.61 -10.53 25.30
C THR A 58 -9.09 -10.73 25.01
N GLY A 59 -9.43 -11.15 23.78
CA GLY A 59 -10.80 -11.51 23.40
C GLY A 59 -11.52 -10.48 22.49
N HIS A 60 -10.94 -9.30 22.29
CA HIS A 60 -11.51 -8.23 21.46
C HIS A 60 -11.06 -8.27 19.99
N GLY A 61 -10.71 -9.45 19.46
CA GLY A 61 -10.18 -9.57 18.09
C GLY A 61 -11.16 -9.05 17.02
N GLY A 62 -12.45 -9.35 17.18
CA GLY A 62 -13.51 -8.83 16.31
C GLY A 62 -13.64 -7.31 16.38
N ASP A 63 -13.77 -6.77 17.60
CA ASP A 63 -13.92 -5.33 17.84
C ASP A 63 -12.73 -4.52 17.28
N LYS A 64 -11.50 -5.01 17.48
CA LYS A 64 -10.28 -4.40 16.93
C LYS A 64 -10.33 -4.39 15.40
N ARG A 65 -10.74 -5.50 14.79
CA ARG A 65 -10.80 -5.64 13.33
C ARG A 65 -11.84 -4.68 12.75
N ASP A 66 -13.02 -4.61 13.35
CA ASP A 66 -14.11 -3.73 12.90
C ASP A 66 -13.76 -2.26 13.07
N TYR A 67 -13.07 -1.89 14.16
CA TYR A 67 -12.55 -0.56 14.36
C TYR A 67 -11.59 -0.14 13.23
N VAL A 68 -10.61 -1.00 12.92
CA VAL A 68 -9.63 -0.73 11.85
C VAL A 68 -10.30 -0.70 10.48
N ALA A 69 -11.20 -1.63 10.18
CA ALA A 69 -11.94 -1.67 8.92
C ALA A 69 -12.77 -0.40 8.74
N GLY A 70 -13.48 0.04 9.77
CA GLY A 70 -14.24 1.29 9.76
C GLY A 70 -13.34 2.53 9.57
N PHE A 71 -12.16 2.55 10.18
CA PHE A 71 -11.18 3.62 9.98
C PHE A 71 -10.67 3.69 8.54
N LEU A 72 -10.21 2.55 7.97
CA LEU A 72 -9.70 2.49 6.60
C LEU A 72 -10.79 2.83 5.59
N ASN A 73 -12.02 2.35 5.80
CA ASN A 73 -13.17 2.69 4.97
C ASN A 73 -13.45 4.20 4.99
N ARG A 74 -13.49 4.84 6.17
CA ARG A 74 -13.66 6.30 6.25
C ARG A 74 -12.51 7.07 5.61
N MET A 75 -11.28 6.60 5.79
CA MET A 75 -10.09 7.28 5.25
C MET A 75 -10.06 7.23 3.72
N PHE A 76 -10.27 6.05 3.12
CA PHE A 76 -10.06 5.84 1.69
C PHE A 76 -11.32 5.91 0.85
N ASN A 77 -12.50 5.60 1.42
CA ASN A 77 -13.75 5.52 0.66
C ASN A 77 -14.72 6.69 0.91
N SER A 78 -14.34 7.72 1.67
CA SER A 78 -15.23 8.85 2.04
C SER A 78 -15.86 9.59 0.86
N LYS A 79 -15.12 9.74 -0.25
CA LYS A 79 -15.59 10.49 -1.44
C LYS A 79 -16.00 9.57 -2.59
N LYS A 80 -15.27 8.47 -2.75
CA LYS A 80 -15.49 7.43 -3.75
C LYS A 80 -14.83 6.17 -3.21
N GLU A 81 -15.43 5.03 -3.47
CA GLU A 81 -14.84 3.74 -3.15
C GLU A 81 -13.50 3.55 -3.88
N MET A 82 -12.42 3.51 -3.09
CA MET A 82 -11.04 3.25 -3.53
C MET A 82 -10.62 1.82 -3.21
N LEU A 83 -11.11 1.26 -2.10
CA LEU A 83 -10.84 -0.09 -1.63
C LEU A 83 -12.16 -0.82 -1.36
N SER A 84 -12.30 -2.06 -1.83
CA SER A 84 -13.43 -2.90 -1.43
C SER A 84 -13.30 -3.35 0.02
N GLU A 85 -14.39 -3.84 0.60
CA GLU A 85 -14.38 -4.39 1.96
C GLU A 85 -13.38 -5.56 2.10
N GLU A 86 -13.31 -6.44 1.10
CA GLU A 86 -12.37 -7.55 1.07
C GLU A 86 -10.92 -7.06 1.01
N GLN A 87 -10.64 -6.03 0.22
CA GLN A 87 -9.30 -5.44 0.15
C GLN A 87 -8.87 -4.84 1.50
N ILE A 88 -9.81 -4.19 2.20
CA ILE A 88 -9.57 -3.69 3.56
C ILE A 88 -9.26 -4.83 4.51
N GLN A 89 -10.03 -5.93 4.49
CA GLN A 89 -9.77 -7.09 5.35
C GLN A 89 -8.40 -7.72 5.08
N VAL A 90 -8.02 -7.88 3.80
CA VAL A 90 -6.70 -8.41 3.42
C VAL A 90 -5.57 -7.50 3.92
N LEU A 91 -5.72 -6.18 3.82
CA LEU A 91 -4.73 -5.24 4.35
C LEU A 91 -4.58 -5.35 5.87
N ILE A 92 -5.69 -5.55 6.59
CA ILE A 92 -5.69 -5.72 8.04
C ILE A 92 -4.98 -7.03 8.42
N GLU A 93 -5.33 -8.14 7.77
CA GLU A 93 -4.71 -9.44 8.04
C GLU A 93 -3.21 -9.45 7.74
N ALA A 94 -2.79 -8.80 6.65
CA ALA A 94 -1.38 -8.62 6.33
C ALA A 94 -0.66 -7.82 7.42
N ALA A 95 -1.24 -6.71 7.87
CA ALA A 95 -0.68 -5.87 8.93
C ALA A 95 -0.58 -6.61 10.28
N VAL A 96 -1.59 -7.42 10.64
CA VAL A 96 -1.57 -8.25 11.85
C VAL A 96 -0.46 -9.30 11.77
N GLN A 97 -0.32 -9.99 10.64
CA GLN A 97 0.75 -10.96 10.45
C GLN A 97 2.14 -10.32 10.54
N GLU A 98 2.31 -9.12 9.98
CA GLU A 98 3.56 -8.37 10.06
C GLU A 98 3.88 -7.98 11.50
N LEU A 99 2.89 -7.48 12.26
CA LEU A 99 3.05 -7.18 13.69
C LEU A 99 3.42 -8.43 14.52
N GLN A 100 2.84 -9.59 14.21
CA GLN A 100 3.18 -10.86 14.86
C GLN A 100 4.62 -11.27 14.56
N ARG A 101 5.04 -11.22 13.29
CA ARG A 101 6.43 -11.50 12.88
C ARG A 101 7.44 -10.54 13.52
N GLU A 102 7.12 -9.25 13.60
CA GLU A 102 7.91 -8.25 14.34
C GLU A 102 8.02 -8.62 15.82
N THR A 103 6.93 -9.09 16.43
CA THR A 103 6.92 -9.47 17.84
C THR A 103 7.74 -10.73 18.09
N ASP A 104 7.57 -11.77 17.27
CA ASP A 104 8.30 -13.04 17.37
C ASP A 104 9.81 -12.85 17.17
N SER A 105 10.20 -12.05 16.17
CA SER A 105 11.62 -11.73 15.92
C SER A 105 12.24 -10.92 17.06
N ARG A 106 11.49 -10.02 17.70
CA ARG A 106 11.94 -9.31 18.91
C ARG A 106 12.14 -10.26 20.08
N LEU A 107 11.25 -11.24 20.26
CA LEU A 107 11.38 -12.25 21.33
C LEU A 107 12.58 -13.18 21.06
N GLU A 108 12.82 -13.55 19.81
CA GLU A 108 14.00 -14.35 19.44
C GLU A 108 15.31 -13.59 19.71
N ASN A 109 15.39 -12.32 19.31
CA ASN A 109 16.56 -11.48 19.55
C ASN A 109 16.79 -11.23 21.05
N GLY A 110 15.73 -11.02 21.84
CA GLY A 110 15.83 -10.89 23.30
C GLY A 110 16.36 -12.15 23.99
N ARG A 111 16.06 -13.34 23.47
CA ARG A 111 16.55 -14.62 23.99
C ARG A 111 18.02 -14.89 23.66
N LYS A 112 18.59 -14.19 22.67
CA LYS A 112 19.98 -14.34 22.23
C LYS A 112 20.95 -13.42 22.98
N VAL A 113 20.45 -12.46 23.77
CA VAL A 113 21.27 -11.68 24.69
C VAL A 113 21.77 -12.65 25.76
N PRO A 114 23.09 -12.90 25.88
CA PRO A 114 23.61 -13.72 26.95
C PRO A 114 23.18 -13.07 28.25
N ASP A 115 22.62 -13.86 29.17
CA ASP A 115 22.56 -13.51 30.59
C ASP A 115 24.03 -13.36 31.03
N ASP A 116 24.59 -12.16 30.85
CA ASP A 116 25.89 -11.79 31.36
C ASP A 116 25.73 -11.61 32.86
N GLY A 117 25.63 -12.76 33.54
CA GLY A 117 25.52 -12.90 34.97
C GLY A 117 26.51 -11.95 35.66
N LYS A 118 25.95 -10.89 36.20
CA LYS A 118 26.55 -10.02 37.20
C LYS A 118 25.70 -10.08 38.46
#